data_AF-A0A8K0Q0V6-F1
#
_entry.id   AF-A0A8K0Q0V6-F1
#
_cell.length_a   1.000
_cell.length_b   1.000
_cell.length_c   1.000
_cell.angle_alpha   90.00
_cell.angle_beta   90.00
_cell.angle_gamma   90.00
#
_symmetry.space_group_name_H-M   'P 1'
#
loop_
_entity.id
_entity.type
_entity.pdbx_description
1 polymer ?
#
loop_
_entity_poly.entity_id
_entity_poly.type
_entity_poly.pdbx_seq_one_letter_code
_entity_poly.pdbx_strand_id
1 'polypeptide(L)'
;MNPLAINLKEEPIRHADCCLSLSSKLLDTLTAIFSDRGLAGHPRTVLSIGSGTGLLETLWLTHIESQSQSDDASAGLVIEGVEVHQLGSRAPANKYLPEQAINTVRGTWELSSRLQDQDVSGLMFTYPRQPALVTRYIESVIETKLSIGVVIWLGPLADWDEFEPCFRVSGDDGEAFRLEGIKKGAEAGLGEYEMMAIFKQ
;
A
#
# COMPACT_ATOMS: atom_id res chain seq x y z
N MET A 1 25.32 1.69 -4.13
CA MET A 1 24.85 2.53 -3.01
C MET A 1 23.87 1.71 -2.22
N ASN A 2 24.05 1.56 -0.90
CA ASN A 2 23.07 0.90 -0.05
C ASN A 2 21.87 1.86 0.08
N PRO A 3 20.67 1.52 -0.45
CA PRO A 3 19.50 2.40 -0.39
C PRO A 3 18.99 2.64 1.04
N LEU A 4 19.43 1.84 2.00
CA LEU A 4 19.13 1.98 3.42
C LEU A 4 19.86 3.17 4.08
N ALA A 5 20.66 3.95 3.34
CA ALA A 5 21.33 5.15 3.86
C ALA A 5 20.45 6.43 3.82
N ILE A 6 19.18 6.31 3.39
CA ILE A 6 18.26 7.45 3.39
C ILE A 6 17.83 7.74 4.83
N ASN A 7 18.30 8.87 5.37
CA ASN A 7 17.85 9.38 6.66
C ASN A 7 16.55 10.18 6.46
N LEU A 8 15.42 9.49 6.60
CA LEU A 8 14.10 10.12 6.52
C LEU A 8 13.86 11.03 7.73
N LYS A 9 13.34 12.22 7.46
CA LYS A 9 12.88 13.18 8.46
C LYS A 9 11.36 13.19 8.50
N GLU A 10 10.78 13.91 9.46
CA GLU A 10 9.33 14.14 9.48
C GLU A 10 8.83 14.91 8.26
N GLU A 11 9.67 15.80 7.71
CA GLU A 11 9.35 16.56 6.51
C GLU A 11 9.42 15.65 5.26
N PRO A 12 8.37 15.61 4.43
CA PRO A 12 8.35 14.81 3.20
C PRO A 12 9.38 15.28 2.17
N ILE A 13 10.13 14.33 1.61
CA ILE A 13 11.11 14.59 0.55
C ILE A 13 10.79 13.76 -0.69
N ARG A 14 10.95 14.37 -1.88
CA ARG A 14 10.85 13.62 -3.15
C ARG A 14 12.10 12.78 -3.37
N HIS A 15 11.92 11.58 -3.89
CA HIS A 15 13.02 10.70 -4.28
C HIS A 15 12.81 10.21 -5.72
N ALA A 16 13.88 10.10 -6.51
CA ALA A 16 13.78 9.73 -7.93
C ALA A 16 13.16 8.34 -8.17
N ASP A 17 13.24 7.47 -7.17
CA ASP A 17 12.75 6.10 -7.23
C ASP A 17 11.38 5.87 -6.55
N CYS A 18 10.71 6.92 -6.06
CA CYS A 18 9.37 6.82 -5.48
C CYS A 18 8.49 7.98 -5.94
N CYS A 19 7.25 7.69 -6.37
CA CYS A 19 6.32 8.73 -6.81
C CYS A 19 5.81 9.59 -5.65
N LEU A 20 5.62 8.98 -4.48
CA LEU A 20 5.25 9.67 -3.25
C LEU A 20 6.46 10.39 -2.65
N SER A 21 6.19 11.49 -1.96
CA SER A 21 7.15 12.07 -1.04
C SER A 21 7.31 11.16 0.18
N LEU A 22 8.55 10.92 0.59
CA LEU A 22 8.90 10.00 1.67
C LEU A 22 9.22 10.78 2.95
N SER A 23 8.73 10.31 4.10
CA SER A 23 9.06 10.84 5.42
C SER A 23 9.01 9.74 6.47
N SER A 24 9.64 9.95 7.62
CA SER A 24 9.48 9.03 8.77
C SER A 24 8.03 9.01 9.24
N LYS A 25 7.36 10.17 9.24
CA LYS A 25 5.96 10.31 9.65
C LYS A 25 5.00 9.50 8.78
N LEU A 26 5.29 9.37 7.47
CA LEU A 26 4.53 8.49 6.59
C LEU A 26 4.65 7.03 7.05
N LEU A 27 5.87 6.59 7.35
CA LEU A 27 6.11 5.22 7.81
C LEU A 27 5.44 4.96 9.17
N ASP A 28 5.50 5.91 10.10
CA ASP A 28 4.78 5.84 11.38
C ASP A 28 3.27 5.71 11.15
N THR A 29 2.72 6.54 10.25
CA THR A 29 1.29 6.56 9.93
C THR A 29 0.82 5.24 9.32
N LEU A 30 1.55 4.72 8.33
CA LEU A 30 1.25 3.44 7.69
C LEU A 30 1.33 2.29 8.70
N THR A 31 2.39 2.27 9.51
CA THR A 31 2.58 1.25 10.56
C THR A 31 1.42 1.27 11.55
N ALA A 32 1.00 2.45 12.02
CA ALA A 32 -0.12 2.58 12.95
C ALA A 32 -1.44 2.08 12.35
N ILE A 33 -1.70 2.35 11.07
CA ILE A 33 -2.94 1.92 10.40
C ILE A 33 -2.99 0.40 10.22
N PHE A 34 -1.91 -0.21 9.73
CA PHE A 34 -1.89 -1.65 9.41
C PHE A 34 -1.57 -2.55 10.61
N SER A 35 -1.03 -1.99 11.70
CA SER A 35 -0.80 -2.73 12.94
C SER A 35 -2.02 -2.74 13.88
N ASP A 36 -3.08 -1.98 13.56
CA ASP A 36 -4.31 -1.91 14.35
C ASP A 36 -4.84 -3.31 14.69
N ARG A 37 -4.93 -3.62 15.99
CA ARG A 37 -5.35 -4.94 16.52
C ARG A 37 -6.80 -5.27 16.21
N GLY A 38 -7.59 -4.29 15.74
CA GLY A 38 -8.92 -4.52 15.19
C GLY A 38 -8.90 -5.34 13.88
N LEU A 39 -7.75 -5.47 13.23
CA LEU A 39 -7.58 -6.36 12.08
C LEU A 39 -7.39 -7.80 12.56
N ALA A 40 -8.37 -8.64 12.26
CA ALA A 40 -8.33 -10.07 12.59
C ALA A 40 -7.29 -10.81 11.72
N GLY A 41 -6.52 -11.74 12.33
CA GLY A 41 -5.57 -12.63 11.63
C GLY A 41 -4.09 -12.32 11.88
N HIS A 42 -3.26 -13.37 11.91
CA HIS A 42 -1.78 -13.29 11.87
C HIS A 42 -1.27 -14.45 11.00
N PRO A 43 -0.23 -14.26 10.17
CA PRO A 43 0.46 -13.00 9.85
C PRO A 43 -0.43 -12.03 9.05
N ARG A 44 -0.07 -10.74 9.06
CA ARG A 44 -0.82 -9.68 8.37
C ARG A 44 0.00 -9.16 7.20
N THR A 45 -0.29 -9.64 6.00
CA THR A 45 0.37 -9.20 4.78
C THR A 45 -0.38 -8.04 4.15
N VAL A 46 0.35 -6.99 3.79
CA VAL A 46 -0.12 -5.85 3.01
C VAL A 46 0.42 -5.95 1.59
N LEU A 47 -0.47 -5.91 0.59
CA LEU A 47 -0.07 -5.80 -0.81
C LEU A 47 0.02 -4.32 -1.21
N SER A 48 1.23 -3.85 -1.51
CA SER A 48 1.48 -2.53 -2.12
C SER A 48 1.34 -2.62 -3.63
N ILE A 49 0.19 -2.21 -4.16
CA ILE A 49 -0.14 -2.22 -5.57
C ILE A 49 0.44 -0.98 -6.25
N GLY A 50 1.26 -1.19 -7.28
CA GLY A 50 2.03 -0.11 -7.92
C GLY A 50 3.30 0.22 -7.15
N SER A 51 3.97 -0.79 -6.57
CA SER A 51 5.17 -0.63 -5.74
C SER A 51 6.37 0.00 -6.47
N GLY A 52 6.36 0.05 -7.80
CA GLY A 52 7.40 0.66 -8.60
C GLY A 52 8.76 0.02 -8.35
N THR A 53 9.69 0.80 -7.80
CA THR A 53 11.04 0.31 -7.48
C THR A 53 11.13 -0.47 -6.17
N GLY A 54 10.10 -0.43 -5.33
CA GLY A 54 10.10 -1.04 -3.99
C GLY A 54 10.66 -0.16 -2.88
N LEU A 55 10.99 1.11 -3.16
CA LEU A 55 11.72 1.93 -2.19
C LEU A 55 10.90 2.22 -0.93
N LEU A 56 9.62 2.56 -1.09
CA LEU A 56 8.73 2.83 0.03
C LEU A 56 8.60 1.59 0.91
N GLU A 57 8.36 0.44 0.30
CA GLU A 57 8.12 -0.82 0.98
C GLU A 57 9.37 -1.28 1.75
N THR A 58 10.56 -1.18 1.15
CA THR A 58 11.81 -1.52 1.83
C THR A 58 12.09 -0.59 3.00
N LEU A 59 11.90 0.72 2.84
CA LEU A 59 12.08 1.68 3.94
C LEU A 59 11.08 1.41 5.07
N TRP A 60 9.84 1.04 4.72
CA TRP A 60 8.80 0.72 5.68
C TRP A 60 9.10 -0.58 6.45
N LEU A 61 9.55 -1.64 5.77
CA LEU A 61 10.01 -2.87 6.41
C LEU A 61 11.15 -2.60 7.40
N THR A 62 12.17 -1.85 6.99
CA THR A 62 13.29 -1.48 7.88
C THR A 62 12.81 -0.65 9.08
N HIS A 63 11.86 0.25 8.85
CA HIS A 63 11.25 1.03 9.93
C HIS A 63 10.53 0.12 10.94
N ILE A 64 9.68 -0.79 10.48
CA ILE A 64 9.00 -1.78 11.33
C ILE A 64 10.00 -2.63 12.12
N GLU A 65 11.06 -3.12 11.48
CA GLU A 65 12.10 -3.93 12.12
C GLU A 65 12.81 -3.16 13.26
N SER A 66 13.07 -1.85 13.05
CA SER A 66 13.67 -0.99 14.07
C SER A 66 12.73 -0.71 15.26
N GLN A 67 11.42 -0.66 15.03
CA GLN A 67 10.40 -0.45 16.08
C GLN A 67 10.04 -1.75 16.83
N SER A 68 10.10 -2.89 16.14
CA SER A 68 9.74 -4.20 16.70
C SER A 68 10.73 -4.72 17.75
N GLN A 69 11.90 -4.08 17.89
CA GLN A 69 12.80 -4.31 19.03
C GLN A 69 12.26 -3.69 20.34
N SER A 70 11.18 -2.89 20.26
CA SER A 70 10.57 -2.18 21.39
C SER A 70 9.08 -2.42 21.59
N ASP A 71 8.32 -2.89 20.59
CA ASP A 71 6.85 -3.00 20.68
C ASP A 71 6.29 -4.24 19.95
N ASP A 72 5.30 -4.91 20.57
CA ASP A 72 4.71 -6.19 20.10
C ASP A 72 3.58 -5.98 19.07
N ALA A 73 3.11 -4.74 18.89
CA ALA A 73 1.95 -4.43 18.05
C ALA A 73 2.20 -4.57 16.54
N SER A 74 3.42 -4.32 16.07
CA SER A 74 3.81 -4.49 14.66
C SER A 74 4.40 -5.87 14.35
N ALA A 75 4.45 -6.77 15.34
CA ALA A 75 5.01 -8.10 15.18
C ALA A 75 4.21 -8.89 14.14
N GLY A 76 4.88 -9.28 13.05
CA GLY A 76 4.29 -10.09 11.97
C GLY A 76 3.55 -9.31 10.88
N LEU A 77 3.71 -7.98 10.80
CA LEU A 77 3.33 -7.19 9.62
C LEU A 77 4.34 -7.44 8.48
N VAL A 78 3.84 -7.92 7.35
CA VAL A 78 4.63 -8.20 6.14
C VAL A 78 4.16 -7.28 5.02
N ILE A 79 5.09 -6.78 4.22
CA ILE A 79 4.80 -5.90 3.09
C ILE A 79 5.33 -6.55 1.83
N GLU A 80 4.44 -6.73 0.85
CA GLU A 80 4.79 -7.26 -0.46
C GLU A 80 4.43 -6.26 -1.55
N GLY A 81 5.34 -6.05 -2.50
CA GLY A 81 5.12 -5.17 -3.64
C GLY A 81 4.50 -5.92 -4.81
N VAL A 82 3.50 -5.33 -5.46
CA VAL A 82 2.95 -5.79 -6.74
C VAL A 82 3.29 -4.75 -7.80
N GLU A 83 3.94 -5.18 -8.88
CA GLU A 83 4.29 -4.30 -10.01
C GLU A 83 4.13 -5.01 -11.36
N VAL A 84 3.87 -4.23 -12.42
CA VAL A 84 3.74 -4.78 -13.77
C VAL A 84 5.11 -5.25 -14.27
N HIS A 85 5.18 -6.51 -14.70
CA HIS A 85 6.33 -7.04 -15.40
C HIS A 85 6.45 -6.35 -16.77
N GLN A 86 7.46 -5.49 -16.93
CA GLN A 86 7.71 -4.80 -18.19
C GLN A 86 8.31 -5.77 -19.21
N LEU A 87 7.47 -6.31 -20.09
CA LEU A 87 7.88 -7.12 -21.25
C LEU A 87 8.93 -6.36 -22.07
N GLY A 88 10.17 -6.84 -22.05
CA GLY A 88 11.32 -6.26 -22.77
C GLY A 88 12.39 -5.62 -21.89
N SER A 89 12.13 -5.38 -20.60
CA SER A 89 13.17 -5.03 -19.64
C SER A 89 13.85 -6.31 -19.12
N ARG A 90 15.18 -6.32 -19.07
CA ARG A 90 15.97 -7.43 -18.50
C ARG A 90 15.96 -7.45 -16.97
N ALA A 91 15.53 -6.37 -16.32
CA ALA A 91 15.52 -6.23 -14.87
C ALA A 91 14.10 -5.96 -14.36
N PRO A 92 13.71 -6.56 -13.22
CA PRO A 92 12.46 -6.21 -12.55
C PRO A 92 12.45 -4.73 -12.20
N ALA A 93 11.26 -4.11 -12.26
CA ALA A 93 11.09 -2.72 -11.85
C ALA A 93 11.49 -2.53 -10.38
N ASN A 94 11.11 -3.49 -9.55
CA ASN A 94 11.50 -3.54 -8.15
C ASN A 94 12.98 -3.94 -8.01
N LYS A 95 13.75 -3.09 -7.34
CA LYS A 95 15.19 -3.26 -7.10
C LYS A 95 15.56 -3.19 -5.61
N TYR A 96 14.57 -2.96 -4.75
CA TYR A 96 14.77 -2.69 -3.33
C TYR A 96 14.17 -3.75 -2.42
N LEU A 97 13.02 -4.32 -2.79
CA LEU A 97 12.45 -5.42 -2.03
C LEU A 97 13.29 -6.69 -2.22
N PRO A 98 13.34 -7.55 -1.20
CA PRO A 98 13.90 -8.88 -1.38
C PRO A 98 13.00 -9.71 -2.31
N GLU A 99 13.57 -10.66 -3.04
CA GLU A 99 12.89 -11.40 -4.11
C GLU A 99 11.55 -12.03 -3.66
N GLN A 100 11.50 -12.56 -2.42
CA GLN A 100 10.29 -13.17 -1.86
C GLN A 100 9.14 -12.18 -1.61
N ALA A 101 9.41 -10.88 -1.57
CA ALA A 101 8.41 -9.83 -1.38
C ALA A 101 8.03 -9.14 -2.69
N ILE A 102 8.55 -9.61 -3.83
CA ILE A 102 8.25 -9.06 -5.16
C ILE A 102 7.22 -9.96 -5.84
N ASN A 103 6.04 -9.40 -6.07
CA ASN A 103 5.01 -9.97 -6.91
C ASN A 103 4.92 -9.21 -8.22
N THR A 104 4.67 -9.93 -9.32
CA THR A 104 4.52 -9.30 -10.64
C THR A 104 3.23 -9.72 -11.33
N VAL A 105 2.64 -8.77 -12.05
CA VAL A 105 1.48 -8.98 -12.93
C VAL A 105 1.87 -8.67 -14.36
N ARG A 106 1.20 -9.25 -15.35
CA ARG A 106 1.54 -9.08 -16.77
C ARG A 106 0.93 -7.82 -17.38
N GLY A 107 -0.14 -7.30 -16.78
CA GLY A 107 -0.84 -6.12 -17.27
C GLY A 107 -1.16 -5.11 -16.17
N THR A 108 -1.33 -3.85 -16.58
CA THR A 108 -1.67 -2.72 -15.71
C THR A 108 -2.97 -2.90 -14.93
N TRP A 109 -3.85 -3.82 -15.36
CA TRP A 109 -5.18 -4.04 -14.77
C TRP A 109 -5.33 -5.43 -14.15
N GLU A 110 -4.26 -6.21 -14.15
CA GLU A 110 -4.29 -7.58 -13.66
C GLU A 110 -4.20 -7.61 -12.14
N LEU A 111 -4.98 -8.51 -11.54
CA LEU A 111 -4.97 -8.76 -10.11
C LEU A 111 -3.78 -9.66 -9.76
N SER A 112 -3.10 -9.35 -8.66
CA SER A 112 -2.09 -10.24 -8.11
C SER A 112 -2.75 -11.53 -7.62
N SER A 113 -2.14 -12.68 -7.91
CA SER A 113 -2.63 -13.97 -7.38
C SER A 113 -2.56 -14.02 -5.85
N ARG A 114 -1.63 -13.28 -5.23
CA ARG A 114 -1.52 -13.15 -3.76
C ARG A 114 -2.78 -12.61 -3.12
N LEU A 115 -3.61 -11.86 -3.85
CA LEU A 115 -4.85 -11.30 -3.32
C LEU A 115 -5.75 -12.37 -2.67
N GLN A 116 -5.73 -13.60 -3.18
CA GLN A 116 -6.58 -14.70 -2.69
C GLN A 116 -6.01 -15.43 -1.47
N ASP A 117 -4.80 -15.10 -1.05
CA ASP A 117 -4.14 -15.82 0.04
C ASP A 117 -4.60 -15.31 1.40
N GLN A 118 -4.80 -16.24 2.34
CA GLN A 118 -5.47 -15.97 3.62
C GLN A 118 -4.67 -15.07 4.57
N ASP A 119 -3.36 -14.92 4.33
CA ASP A 119 -2.50 -14.04 5.11
C ASP A 119 -2.60 -12.57 4.66
N VAL A 120 -3.18 -12.30 3.50
CA VAL A 120 -3.38 -10.92 3.02
C VAL A 120 -4.56 -10.29 3.74
N SER A 121 -4.29 -9.16 4.40
CA SER A 121 -5.25 -8.45 5.26
C SER A 121 -5.41 -6.97 4.90
N GLY A 122 -4.53 -6.45 4.04
CA GLY A 122 -4.55 -5.05 3.65
C GLY A 122 -4.10 -4.82 2.21
N LEU A 123 -4.68 -3.79 1.59
CA LEU A 123 -4.25 -3.30 0.28
C LEU A 123 -3.79 -1.84 0.40
N MET A 124 -2.71 -1.50 -0.28
CA MET A 124 -2.24 -0.13 -0.42
C MET A 124 -2.05 0.18 -1.91
N PHE A 125 -2.82 1.11 -2.45
CA PHE A 125 -2.64 1.61 -3.80
C PHE A 125 -1.70 2.80 -3.79
N THR A 126 -0.52 2.64 -4.39
CA THR A 126 0.53 3.65 -4.42
C THR A 126 0.57 4.33 -5.79
N TYR A 127 0.07 5.57 -5.87
CA TYR A 127 0.01 6.33 -7.12
C TYR A 127 -0.60 5.54 -8.30
N PRO A 128 -1.78 4.90 -8.12
CA PRO A 128 -2.37 4.10 -9.19
C PRO A 128 -2.64 5.00 -10.40
N ARG A 129 -2.31 4.52 -11.60
CA ARG A 129 -2.44 5.34 -12.82
C ARG A 129 -3.86 5.37 -13.39
N GLN A 130 -4.70 4.41 -13.01
CA GLN A 130 -6.03 4.24 -13.62
C GLN A 130 -7.04 3.74 -12.56
N PRO A 131 -8.21 4.38 -12.45
CA PRO A 131 -9.29 3.97 -11.53
C PRO A 131 -9.74 2.52 -11.75
N ALA A 132 -9.75 2.06 -13.00
CA ALA A 132 -10.19 0.70 -13.37
C ALA A 132 -9.38 -0.42 -12.67
N LEU A 133 -8.11 -0.17 -12.33
CA LEU A 133 -7.30 -1.11 -11.53
C LEU A 133 -7.85 -1.21 -10.11
N VAL A 134 -8.11 -0.05 -9.47
CA VAL A 134 -8.61 0.02 -8.11
C VAL A 134 -9.98 -0.64 -8.03
N THR A 135 -10.91 -0.25 -8.91
CA THR A 135 -12.25 -0.86 -9.01
C THR A 135 -12.18 -2.39 -9.07
N ARG A 136 -11.31 -2.96 -9.92
CA ARG A 136 -11.17 -4.42 -10.03
C ARG A 136 -10.71 -5.09 -8.74
N TYR A 137 -9.76 -4.51 -8.01
CA TYR A 137 -9.33 -5.07 -6.74
C TYR A 137 -10.47 -5.03 -5.71
N ILE A 138 -11.18 -3.90 -5.62
CA ILE A 138 -12.30 -3.74 -4.68
C ILE A 138 -13.45 -4.69 -5.00
N GLU A 139 -13.86 -4.78 -6.27
CA GLU A 139 -14.86 -5.74 -6.74
C GLU A 139 -14.45 -7.16 -6.42
N SER A 140 -13.21 -7.56 -6.73
CA SER A 140 -12.71 -8.91 -6.44
C SER A 140 -12.77 -9.23 -4.95
N VAL A 141 -12.39 -8.30 -4.07
CA VAL A 141 -12.44 -8.50 -2.62
C VAL A 141 -13.87 -8.75 -2.15
N ILE A 142 -14.82 -7.95 -2.62
CA ILE A 142 -16.22 -8.04 -2.22
C ILE A 142 -16.89 -9.29 -2.80
N GLU A 143 -16.75 -9.54 -4.11
CA GLU A 143 -17.39 -10.66 -4.80
C GLU A 143 -16.89 -12.01 -4.28
N THR A 144 -15.60 -12.10 -3.92
CA THR A 144 -14.99 -13.34 -3.42
C THR A 144 -14.88 -13.40 -1.90
N LYS A 145 -15.37 -12.38 -1.19
CA LYS A 145 -15.43 -12.29 0.28
C LYS A 145 -14.05 -12.48 0.94
N LEU A 146 -13.04 -11.81 0.39
CA LEU A 146 -11.68 -11.87 0.91
C LEU A 146 -11.58 -11.11 2.24
N SER A 147 -10.73 -11.58 3.14
CA SER A 147 -10.55 -11.02 4.49
C SER A 147 -9.66 -9.77 4.50
N ILE A 148 -9.98 -8.78 3.66
CA ILE A 148 -9.25 -7.51 3.59
C ILE A 148 -9.90 -6.47 4.51
N GLY A 149 -9.26 -6.19 5.64
CA GLY A 149 -9.82 -5.27 6.65
C GLY A 149 -9.48 -3.80 6.41
N VAL A 150 -8.37 -3.50 5.71
CA VAL A 150 -7.97 -2.11 5.39
C VAL A 150 -7.60 -1.97 3.93
N VAL A 151 -8.06 -0.87 3.35
CA VAL A 151 -7.57 -0.38 2.06
C VAL A 151 -7.09 1.05 2.20
N ILE A 152 -5.90 1.33 1.71
CA ILE A 152 -5.34 2.68 1.61
C ILE A 152 -5.19 3.07 0.14
N TRP A 153 -5.55 4.31 -0.18
CA TRP A 153 -5.18 4.96 -1.42
C TRP A 153 -4.21 6.12 -1.15
N LEU A 154 -3.09 6.13 -1.87
CA LEU A 154 -2.06 7.18 -1.82
C LEU A 154 -1.87 7.79 -3.20
N GLY A 155 -2.02 9.11 -3.33
CA GLY A 155 -1.87 9.77 -4.62
C GLY A 155 -2.08 11.29 -4.58
N PRO A 156 -2.09 11.95 -5.75
CA PRO A 156 -2.33 13.39 -5.85
C PRO A 156 -3.73 13.78 -5.39
N LEU A 157 -3.88 14.91 -4.70
CA LEU A 157 -5.21 15.44 -4.35
C LEU A 157 -6.09 15.69 -5.59
N ALA A 158 -5.47 16.08 -6.70
CA ALA A 158 -6.18 16.42 -7.94
C ALA A 158 -6.87 15.21 -8.59
N ASP A 159 -6.37 14.00 -8.33
CA ASP A 159 -6.89 12.77 -8.93
C ASP A 159 -8.01 12.16 -8.08
N TRP A 160 -8.18 12.62 -6.83
CA TRP A 160 -9.04 11.97 -5.85
C TRP A 160 -10.49 11.82 -6.32
N ASP A 161 -11.06 12.85 -6.95
CA ASP A 161 -12.44 12.81 -7.44
C ASP A 161 -12.67 11.72 -8.49
N GLU A 162 -11.61 11.28 -9.20
CA GLU A 162 -11.66 10.18 -10.16
C GLU A 162 -11.60 8.81 -9.47
N PHE A 163 -10.90 8.69 -8.34
CA PHE A 163 -10.68 7.42 -7.63
C PHE A 163 -11.67 7.15 -6.50
N GLU A 164 -12.24 8.18 -5.88
CA GLU A 164 -13.21 8.05 -4.79
C GLU A 164 -14.40 7.14 -5.13
N PRO A 165 -14.98 7.18 -6.36
CA PRO A 165 -16.05 6.26 -6.74
C PRO A 165 -15.66 4.77 -6.75
N CYS A 166 -14.38 4.43 -6.93
CA CYS A 166 -13.91 3.04 -7.00
C CYS A 166 -14.17 2.24 -5.71
N PHE A 167 -14.33 2.93 -4.58
CA PHE A 167 -14.51 2.31 -3.26
C PHE A 167 -15.98 2.21 -2.83
N ARG A 168 -16.92 2.70 -3.65
CA ARG A 168 -18.38 2.69 -3.34
C ARG A 168 -19.08 1.40 -3.76
N VAL A 169 -18.32 0.35 -4.09
CA VAL A 169 -18.85 -0.95 -4.47
C VAL A 169 -19.43 -1.64 -3.22
N SER A 170 -20.59 -2.28 -3.37
CA SER A 170 -21.25 -3.05 -2.30
C SER A 170 -21.61 -4.44 -2.79
N GLY A 171 -21.38 -5.46 -1.96
CA GLY A 171 -21.79 -6.84 -2.23
C GLY A 171 -23.26 -7.09 -1.93
N ASP A 172 -23.75 -8.28 -2.31
CA ASP A 172 -25.15 -8.70 -2.12
C ASP A 172 -25.60 -8.68 -0.64
N ASP A 173 -24.66 -8.93 0.29
CA ASP A 173 -24.90 -8.92 1.73
C ASP A 173 -24.76 -7.50 2.35
N GLY A 174 -24.55 -6.48 1.53
CA GLY A 174 -24.31 -5.10 1.98
C GLY A 174 -22.89 -4.83 2.49
N GLU A 175 -21.97 -5.79 2.34
CA GLU A 175 -20.53 -5.59 2.60
C GLU A 175 -19.97 -4.52 1.66
N ALA A 176 -19.32 -3.51 2.23
CA ALA A 176 -18.72 -2.41 1.47
C ALA A 176 -17.62 -1.76 2.30
N PHE A 177 -16.58 -1.29 1.62
CA PHE A 177 -15.56 -0.46 2.25
C PHE A 177 -16.14 0.93 2.59
N ARG A 178 -15.93 1.37 3.83
CA ARG A 178 -16.34 2.68 4.31
C ARG A 178 -15.14 3.58 4.44
N LEU A 179 -15.28 4.83 3.99
CA LEU A 179 -14.27 5.85 4.19
C LEU A 179 -14.18 6.18 5.69
N GLU A 180 -13.07 5.79 6.31
CA GLU A 180 -12.78 6.06 7.72
C GLU A 180 -12.18 7.45 7.90
N GLY A 181 -11.35 7.89 6.94
CA GLY A 181 -10.75 9.21 6.99
C GLY A 181 -9.89 9.55 5.78
N ILE A 182 -9.64 10.85 5.64
CA ILE A 182 -8.72 11.41 4.66
C ILE A 182 -7.67 12.22 5.43
N LYS A 183 -6.39 12.03 5.09
CA LYS A 183 -5.26 12.82 5.58
C LYS A 183 -4.57 13.49 4.41
N LYS A 184 -4.29 14.79 4.50
CA LYS A 184 -3.68 15.56 3.41
C LYS A 184 -2.27 16.00 3.75
N GLY A 185 -1.35 15.87 2.79
CA GLY A 185 0.04 16.27 2.91
C GLY A 185 0.67 15.94 4.25
N ALA A 186 1.15 16.97 4.96
CA ALA A 186 1.87 16.84 6.21
C ALA A 186 1.10 16.10 7.33
N GLU A 187 -0.23 16.00 7.27
CA GLU A 187 -1.03 15.21 8.24
C GLU A 187 -0.68 13.72 8.19
N ALA A 188 -0.38 13.20 6.99
CA ALA A 188 0.04 11.83 6.74
C ALA A 188 1.56 11.69 6.52
N GLY A 189 2.34 12.77 6.67
CA GLY A 189 3.75 12.76 6.27
C GLY A 189 3.97 12.71 4.76
N LEU A 190 2.99 13.16 3.98
CA LEU A 190 3.02 13.24 2.52
C LEU A 190 3.33 14.66 2.03
N GLY A 191 3.73 14.80 0.77
CA GLY A 191 3.96 16.09 0.14
C GLY A 191 2.68 16.94 0.05
N GLU A 192 2.81 18.26 -0.13
CA GLU A 192 1.67 19.20 -0.06
C GLU A 192 0.51 18.87 -1.02
N TYR A 193 0.82 18.26 -2.17
CA TYR A 193 -0.17 17.89 -3.19
C TYR A 193 -0.60 16.42 -3.12
N GLU A 194 -0.19 15.70 -2.10
CA GLU A 194 -0.47 14.27 -1.93
C GLU A 194 -1.47 14.06 -0.78
N MET A 195 -2.21 12.96 -0.83
CA MET A 195 -3.14 12.58 0.22
C MET A 195 -3.23 11.07 0.42
N MET A 196 -3.78 10.70 1.56
CA MET A 196 -4.10 9.35 1.97
C MET A 196 -5.60 9.26 2.27
N ALA A 197 -6.28 8.33 1.60
CA ALA A 197 -7.63 7.93 1.97
C ALA A 197 -7.60 6.53 2.60
N ILE A 198 -8.29 6.37 3.72
CA ILE A 198 -8.29 5.15 4.53
C ILE A 198 -9.69 4.58 4.53
N PHE A 199 -9.80 3.31 4.16
CA PHE A 199 -11.04 2.57 4.12
C PHE A 199 -10.95 1.34 5.01
N LYS A 200 -12.06 1.04 5.69
CA LYS A 200 -12.23 -0.19 6.49
C LYS A 200 -13.49 -0.91 6.03
N GLN A 201 -13.46 -2.24 6.05
CA GLN A 201 -14.62 -3.09 5.75
C GLN A 201 -15.55 -3.18 6.98
#